data_AF-A0A954A6X9-F1
#
_entry.id   AF-A0A954A6X9-F1
#
_cell.length_a   1.000
_cell.length_b   1.000
_cell.length_c   1.000
_cell.angle_alpha   90.00
_cell.angle_beta   90.00
_cell.angle_gamma   90.00
#
_symmetry.space_group_name_H-M   'P 1'
#
loop_
_entity.id
_entity.type
_entity.pdbx_description
1 polymer ?
#
loop_
_entity_poly.entity_id
_entity_poly.type
_entity_poly.pdbx_seq_one_letter_code
_entity_poly.pdbx_strand_id
1 'polypeptide(L)'
;MAKVDAEELYPLFYALHRHVQGTATIAGIKVDDELSDAITRFARIHDNRPVAPEKQVTPERVKAILKGMKHQPDIRLAVVEDGPNAKRPKTAQEMAAERQEAEDEADRLFRKFLISASYGICALILGFSLFIAYATRDIEQREVTGPTIEGEQVRSLHPLEIGGLVCIAIASWGIAEAIIIAKNHWADFDRVKEAVPVVGKAWARRTRRKRREREKQVAEKGA
;
A
#
# COMPACT_ATOMS: atom_id res chain seq x y z
N MET A 1 38.86 5.38 -4.10
CA MET A 1 37.64 4.67 -4.57
C MET A 1 36.72 5.70 -5.20
N ALA A 2 36.26 5.49 -6.43
CA ALA A 2 35.30 6.40 -7.05
C ALA A 2 33.92 6.14 -6.43
N LYS A 3 33.41 7.08 -5.62
CA LYS A 3 31.99 7.11 -5.29
C LYS A 3 31.25 7.55 -6.55
N VAL A 4 30.20 6.82 -6.91
CA VAL A 4 29.24 7.24 -7.93
C VAL A 4 28.19 8.03 -7.19
N ASP A 5 28.19 9.35 -7.37
CA ASP A 5 27.12 10.17 -6.83
C ASP A 5 25.88 9.94 -7.69
N ALA A 6 24.70 9.87 -7.08
CA ALA A 6 23.47 9.59 -7.81
C ALA A 6 23.16 10.63 -8.90
N GLU A 7 23.70 11.85 -8.76
CA GLU A 7 23.63 12.90 -9.78
C GLU A 7 24.44 12.57 -11.04
N GLU A 8 25.44 11.69 -10.94
CA GLU A 8 26.25 11.22 -12.07
C GLU A 8 25.61 10.03 -12.82
N LEU A 9 24.56 9.40 -12.27
CA LEU A 9 23.90 8.25 -12.90
C LEU A 9 23.21 8.64 -14.20
N TYR A 10 22.41 9.70 -14.20
CA TYR A 10 21.71 10.14 -15.41
C TYR A 10 22.68 10.51 -16.55
N PRO A 11 23.71 11.34 -16.30
CA PRO A 11 24.76 11.61 -17.29
C PRO A 11 25.53 10.38 -17.76
N LEU A 12 25.81 9.43 -16.86
CA LEU A 12 26.48 8.17 -17.19
C LEU A 12 25.64 7.34 -18.15
N PHE A 13 24.36 7.11 -17.82
CA PHE A 13 23.43 6.36 -18.68
C PHE A 13 23.21 7.04 -20.03
N TYR A 14 23.14 8.38 -20.06
CA TYR A 14 23.06 9.13 -21.31
C TYR A 14 24.32 8.97 -22.17
N ALA A 15 25.52 9.06 -21.57
CA ALA A 15 26.78 8.84 -22.28
C ALA A 15 26.90 7.41 -22.81
N LEU A 16 26.50 6.42 -22.02
CA LEU A 16 26.50 5.01 -22.43
C LEU A 16 25.45 4.73 -23.51
N HIS A 17 24.27 5.36 -23.44
CA HIS A 17 23.26 5.27 -24.50
C HIS A 17 23.78 5.79 -25.82
N ARG A 18 24.46 6.95 -25.83
CA ARG A 18 25.10 7.48 -27.04
C ARG A 18 26.21 6.58 -27.58
N HIS A 19 26.95 5.90 -26.70
CA HIS A 19 27.94 4.89 -27.09
C HIS A 19 27.29 3.67 -27.74
N VAL A 20 26.21 3.14 -27.16
CA VAL A 20 25.45 2.00 -27.70
C VAL A 20 24.78 2.35 -29.05
N GLN A 21 24.25 3.57 -29.19
CA GLN A 21 23.69 4.06 -30.45
C GLN A 21 24.75 4.43 -31.51
N GLY A 22 26.04 4.42 -31.17
CA GLY A 22 27.12 4.80 -32.07
C GLY A 22 27.24 6.30 -32.35
N THR A 23 26.54 7.17 -31.60
CA THR A 23 26.58 8.63 -31.79
C THR A 23 27.71 9.31 -31.02
N ALA A 24 28.32 8.62 -30.05
CA ALA A 24 29.55 9.05 -29.38
C ALA A 24 30.30 7.83 -28.84
N THR A 25 31.42 7.45 -29.47
CA THR A 25 32.15 6.24 -29.09
C THR A 25 33.14 6.51 -27.95
N ILE A 26 33.07 5.71 -26.90
CA ILE A 26 34.03 5.68 -25.81
C ILE A 26 34.97 4.49 -26.00
N ALA A 27 36.21 4.76 -26.42
CA ALA A 27 37.19 3.73 -26.75
C ALA A 27 37.47 2.79 -25.56
N GLY A 28 37.40 1.47 -25.79
CA GLY A 28 37.74 0.45 -24.79
C GLY A 28 36.63 0.10 -23.80
N ILE A 29 35.41 0.61 -23.99
CA ILE A 29 34.23 0.20 -23.22
C ILE A 29 33.46 -0.87 -23.99
N LYS A 30 33.28 -2.03 -23.36
CA LYS A 30 32.28 -3.03 -23.75
C LYS A 30 31.14 -2.98 -22.75
N VAL A 31 29.94 -2.76 -23.26
CA VAL A 31 28.68 -2.83 -22.50
C VAL A 31 28.18 -4.26 -22.64
N ASP A 32 27.85 -4.93 -21.54
CA ASP A 32 27.24 -6.26 -21.58
C ASP A 32 25.73 -6.18 -21.86
N ASP A 33 25.11 -7.31 -22.20
CA ASP A 33 23.71 -7.34 -22.63
C ASP A 33 22.76 -6.82 -21.55
N GLU A 34 23.00 -7.17 -20.28
CA GLU A 34 22.21 -6.69 -19.14
C GLU A 34 22.27 -5.17 -18.97
N LEU A 35 23.48 -4.59 -19.08
CA LEU A 35 23.65 -3.14 -18.99
C LEU A 35 23.09 -2.43 -20.22
N SER A 36 23.21 -3.03 -21.41
CA SER A 36 22.63 -2.52 -22.66
C SER A 36 21.11 -2.42 -22.57
N ASP A 37 20.46 -3.44 -22.01
CA ASP A 37 19.02 -3.44 -21.75
C ASP A 37 18.62 -2.36 -20.75
N ALA A 38 19.38 -2.18 -19.67
CA ALA A 38 19.14 -1.14 -18.68
C ALA A 38 19.25 0.27 -19.31
N ILE A 39 20.26 0.49 -20.16
CA ILE A 39 20.49 1.73 -20.90
C ILE A 39 19.33 2.03 -21.86
N THR A 40 18.88 1.03 -22.61
CA THR A 40 17.78 1.18 -23.58
C THR A 40 16.45 1.50 -22.88
N ARG A 41 16.18 0.83 -21.75
CA ARG A 41 15.00 1.14 -20.91
C ARG A 41 15.05 2.56 -20.37
N PHE A 42 16.21 3.01 -19.90
CA PHE A 42 16.41 4.35 -19.38
C PHE A 42 16.15 5.44 -20.43
N ALA A 43 16.69 5.27 -21.64
CA ALA A 43 16.50 6.21 -22.74
C ALA A 43 15.02 6.39 -23.12
N ARG A 44 14.24 5.29 -23.06
CA ARG A 44 12.79 5.31 -23.30
C ARG A 44 12.01 6.11 -22.26
N ILE A 45 12.41 6.08 -20.98
CA ILE A 45 11.71 6.81 -19.91
C ILE A 45 12.04 8.30 -19.93
N HIS A 46 13.30 8.64 -20.13
CA HIS A 46 13.76 10.02 -20.07
C HIS A 46 13.75 10.75 -21.41
N ASP A 47 13.14 10.13 -22.42
CA ASP A 47 12.96 10.68 -23.77
C ASP A 47 14.27 11.20 -24.39
N ASN A 48 15.37 10.52 -24.03
CA ASN A 48 16.72 10.84 -24.48
C ASN A 48 17.13 12.33 -24.36
N ARG A 49 16.59 13.04 -23.37
CA ARG A 49 16.86 14.47 -23.19
C ARG A 49 18.36 14.71 -22.99
N PRO A 50 18.93 15.75 -23.64
CA PRO A 50 20.35 16.04 -23.48
C PRO A 50 20.66 16.50 -22.05
N VAL A 51 21.74 15.97 -21.50
CA VAL A 51 22.31 16.39 -20.22
C VAL A 51 22.88 17.80 -20.38
N ALA A 52 22.63 18.68 -19.39
CA ALA A 52 23.23 20.00 -19.33
C ALA A 52 24.77 19.90 -19.43
N PRO A 53 25.46 20.81 -20.16
CA PRO A 53 26.90 20.71 -20.40
C PRO A 53 27.73 20.54 -19.13
N GLU A 54 27.36 21.24 -18.07
CA GLU A 54 28.01 21.23 -16.75
C GLU A 54 27.92 19.88 -16.02
N LYS A 55 26.95 19.05 -16.39
CA LYS A 55 26.71 17.73 -15.78
C LYS A 55 27.17 16.58 -16.66
N GLN A 56 27.82 16.86 -17.80
CA GLN A 56 28.30 15.80 -18.68
C GLN A 56 29.49 15.07 -18.04
N VAL A 57 29.38 13.74 -17.99
CA VAL A 57 30.45 12.89 -17.46
C VAL A 57 31.49 12.66 -18.55
N THR A 58 32.76 12.89 -18.20
CA THR A 58 33.86 12.71 -19.15
C THR A 58 34.07 11.23 -19.50
N PRO A 59 34.59 10.91 -20.69
CA PRO A 59 34.85 9.52 -21.09
C PRO A 59 35.76 8.75 -20.10
N GLU A 60 36.71 9.44 -19.48
CA GLU A 60 37.59 8.84 -18.45
C GLU A 60 36.83 8.51 -17.17
N ARG A 61 35.90 9.37 -16.76
CA ARG A 61 35.05 9.14 -15.59
C ARG A 61 34.09 7.97 -15.84
N VAL A 62 33.50 7.86 -17.03
CA VAL A 62 32.69 6.69 -17.43
C VAL A 62 33.50 5.40 -17.28
N LYS A 63 34.75 5.36 -17.78
CA LYS A 63 35.63 4.19 -17.64
C LYS A 63 35.94 3.85 -16.19
N ALA A 64 36.23 4.86 -15.37
CA ALA A 64 36.50 4.67 -13.94
C ALA A 64 35.29 4.07 -13.20
N ILE A 65 34.08 4.53 -13.52
CA ILE A 65 32.84 4.02 -12.93
C ILE A 65 32.56 2.58 -13.36
N LEU A 66 32.63 2.26 -14.66
CA LEU A 66 32.43 0.90 -15.14
C LEU A 66 33.47 -0.08 -14.59
N LYS A 67 34.73 0.34 -14.47
CA LYS A 67 35.78 -0.46 -13.84
C LYS A 67 35.43 -0.72 -12.36
N GLY A 68 34.88 0.27 -11.67
CA GLY A 68 34.37 0.12 -10.30
C GLY A 68 33.23 -0.90 -10.20
N MET A 69 32.25 -0.84 -11.11
CA MET A 69 31.11 -1.77 -11.15
C MET A 69 31.55 -3.23 -11.35
N LYS A 70 32.61 -3.49 -12.12
CA LYS A 70 33.15 -4.84 -12.30
C LYS A 70 33.66 -5.47 -11.00
N HIS A 71 34.13 -4.65 -10.05
CA HIS A 71 34.70 -5.10 -8.79
C HIS A 71 33.74 -4.97 -7.61
N GLN A 72 32.55 -4.39 -7.81
CA GLN A 72 31.55 -4.16 -6.77
C GLN A 72 30.17 -4.58 -7.27
N PRO A 73 29.79 -5.85 -7.05
CA PRO A 73 28.51 -6.41 -7.49
C PRO A 73 27.32 -5.59 -6.99
N ASP A 74 27.40 -5.04 -5.78
CA ASP A 74 26.33 -4.24 -5.17
C ASP A 74 26.05 -2.93 -5.93
N ILE A 75 27.10 -2.29 -6.46
CA ILE A 75 26.94 -1.08 -7.29
C ILE A 75 26.37 -1.47 -8.65
N ARG A 76 26.83 -2.58 -9.24
CA ARG A 76 26.24 -3.11 -10.48
C ARG A 76 24.76 -3.44 -10.28
N LEU A 77 24.41 -4.06 -9.15
CA LEU A 77 23.05 -4.40 -8.78
C LEU A 77 22.20 -3.14 -8.60
N ALA A 78 22.68 -2.13 -7.88
CA ALA A 78 21.99 -0.85 -7.74
C ALA A 78 21.85 -0.09 -9.08
N VAL A 79 22.72 -0.33 -10.05
CA VAL A 79 22.62 0.31 -11.38
C VAL A 79 21.68 -0.48 -12.31
N VAL A 80 21.64 -1.80 -12.18
CA VAL A 80 20.86 -2.72 -13.04
C VAL A 80 19.44 -2.95 -12.51
N GLU A 81 19.28 -3.21 -11.21
CA GLU A 81 17.99 -3.42 -10.53
C GLU A 81 17.25 -2.10 -10.29
N ASP A 82 17.96 -1.07 -9.83
CA ASP A 82 17.40 0.26 -9.53
C ASP A 82 17.33 1.17 -10.77
N GLY A 83 17.72 0.66 -11.93
CA GLY A 83 17.44 1.30 -13.19
C GLY A 83 15.93 1.63 -13.36
N PRO A 84 15.61 2.29 -14.47
CA PRO A 84 14.44 3.17 -14.72
C PRO A 84 13.66 3.91 -13.61
N ASN A 85 13.86 3.64 -12.31
CA ASN A 85 13.07 4.22 -11.21
C ASN A 85 13.91 4.76 -10.04
N ALA A 86 15.24 4.80 -10.16
CA ALA A 86 16.12 5.47 -9.19
C ALA A 86 15.78 6.96 -9.10
N LYS A 87 14.79 7.29 -8.26
CA LYS A 87 14.59 8.63 -7.73
C LYS A 87 15.91 9.03 -7.06
N ARG A 88 16.28 10.31 -7.16
CA ARG A 88 17.41 10.88 -6.40
C ARG A 88 17.41 10.29 -4.99
N PRO A 89 18.56 9.86 -4.42
CA PRO A 89 18.62 9.44 -3.04
C PRO A 89 18.03 10.57 -2.22
N LYS A 90 16.87 10.30 -1.62
CA LYS A 90 16.14 11.28 -0.84
C LYS A 90 17.09 11.80 0.22
N THR A 91 17.26 13.11 0.27
CA THR A 91 18.03 13.75 1.34
C THR A 91 17.45 13.30 2.68
N ALA A 92 18.24 13.30 3.75
CA ALA A 92 17.74 12.94 5.08
C ALA A 92 16.50 13.77 5.47
N GLN A 93 16.39 14.99 4.95
CA GLN A 93 15.23 15.86 5.08
C GLN A 93 14.02 15.38 4.26
N GLU A 94 14.19 14.92 3.01
CA GLU A 94 13.09 14.36 2.20
C GLU A 94 12.61 13.00 2.71
N MET A 95 13.51 12.18 3.28
CA MET A 95 13.11 10.94 3.96
C MET A 95 12.36 11.22 5.25
N ALA A 96 12.74 12.27 6.00
CA ALA A 96 12.01 12.71 7.17
C ALA A 96 10.63 13.27 6.78
N ALA A 97 10.55 14.07 5.71
CA ALA A 97 9.29 14.62 5.21
C ALA A 97 8.32 13.54 4.73
N GLU A 98 8.76 12.55 3.95
CA GLU A 98 7.87 11.46 3.54
C GLU A 98 7.45 10.55 4.70
N ARG A 99 8.33 10.33 5.68
CA ARG A 99 7.95 9.60 6.90
C ARG A 99 6.91 10.39 7.68
N GLN A 100 7.08 11.70 7.77
CA GLN A 100 6.15 12.57 8.44
C GLN A 100 4.80 12.64 7.71
N GLU A 101 4.79 12.71 6.38
CA GLU A 101 3.56 12.62 5.58
C GLU A 101 2.85 11.26 5.75
N ALA A 102 3.62 10.16 5.80
CA ALA A 102 3.06 8.83 6.04
C ALA A 102 2.52 8.67 7.48
N GLU A 103 3.21 9.24 8.47
CA GLU A 103 2.78 9.29 9.87
C GLU A 103 1.52 10.18 10.04
N ASP A 104 1.49 11.34 9.39
CA ASP A 104 0.35 12.26 9.40
C ASP A 104 -0.89 11.65 8.72
N GLU A 105 -0.68 10.93 7.60
CA GLU A 105 -1.75 10.20 6.95
C GLU A 105 -2.25 9.04 7.82
N ALA A 106 -1.35 8.33 8.49
CA ALA A 106 -1.71 7.27 9.42
C ALA A 106 -2.51 7.80 10.62
N ASP A 107 -2.07 8.91 11.22
CA ASP A 107 -2.77 9.58 12.32
C ASP A 107 -4.15 10.10 11.89
N ARG A 108 -4.26 10.66 10.68
CA ARG A 108 -5.54 11.10 10.13
C ARG A 108 -6.52 9.94 9.97
N LEU A 109 -6.05 8.81 9.42
CA LEU A 109 -6.88 7.62 9.24
C LEU A 109 -7.23 6.97 10.58
N PHE A 110 -6.32 6.96 11.55
CA PHE A 110 -6.59 6.48 12.90
C PHE A 110 -7.65 7.32 13.62
N ARG A 111 -7.58 8.66 13.52
CA ARG A 111 -8.63 9.55 14.05
C ARG A 111 -9.97 9.31 13.38
N LYS A 112 -10.00 9.14 12.05
CA LYS A 112 -11.23 8.78 11.33
C LYS A 112 -11.78 7.43 11.80
N PHE A 113 -10.93 6.42 11.99
CA PHE A 113 -11.33 5.14 12.54
C PHE A 113 -11.96 5.28 13.93
N LEU A 114 -11.33 6.03 14.85
CA LEU A 114 -11.85 6.23 16.19
C LEU A 114 -13.22 6.92 16.18
N ILE A 115 -13.38 7.96 15.35
CA ILE A 115 -14.65 8.66 15.19
C ILE A 115 -15.69 7.68 14.63
N SER A 116 -15.36 6.93 13.58
CA SER A 116 -16.29 5.98 12.93
C SER A 116 -16.72 4.83 13.82
N ALA A 117 -15.79 4.26 14.57
CA ALA A 117 -16.08 3.22 15.55
C ALA A 117 -16.95 3.78 16.70
N SER A 118 -16.63 4.98 17.19
CA SER A 118 -17.33 5.58 18.33
C SER A 118 -18.77 5.92 17.99
N TYR A 119 -19.04 6.60 16.85
CA TYR A 119 -20.43 6.88 16.47
C TYR A 119 -21.20 5.60 16.15
N GLY A 120 -20.55 4.59 15.55
CA GLY A 120 -21.19 3.30 15.26
C GLY A 120 -21.63 2.58 16.54
N ILE A 121 -20.78 2.57 17.57
CA ILE A 121 -21.09 2.00 18.88
C ILE A 121 -22.21 2.80 19.58
N CYS A 122 -22.13 4.13 19.58
CA CYS A 122 -23.18 4.97 20.17
C CYS A 122 -24.54 4.76 19.49
N ALA A 123 -24.56 4.65 18.15
CA ALA A 123 -25.77 4.35 17.40
C ALA A 123 -26.33 2.96 17.72
N LEU A 124 -25.48 1.94 17.92
CA LEU A 124 -25.90 0.63 18.39
C LEU A 124 -26.58 0.70 19.76
N ILE A 125 -25.94 1.37 20.72
CA ILE A 125 -26.49 1.51 22.09
C ILE A 125 -27.85 2.20 22.04
N LEU A 126 -27.95 3.31 21.31
CA LEU A 126 -29.20 4.07 21.18
C LEU A 126 -30.29 3.23 20.50
N GLY A 127 -29.97 2.53 19.42
CA GLY A 127 -30.89 1.63 18.75
C GLY A 127 -31.40 0.52 19.67
N PHE A 128 -30.51 -0.08 20.46
CA PHE A 128 -30.86 -1.11 21.43
C PHE A 128 -31.78 -0.57 22.53
N SER A 129 -31.51 0.64 23.04
CA SER A 129 -32.37 1.30 24.02
C SER A 129 -33.77 1.59 23.46
N LEU A 130 -33.88 2.03 22.20
CA LEU A 130 -35.16 2.28 21.54
C LEU A 130 -35.96 0.98 21.33
N PHE A 131 -35.29 -0.11 20.96
CA PHE A 131 -35.92 -1.43 20.83
C PHE A 131 -36.41 -1.97 22.19
N ILE A 132 -35.62 -1.81 23.25
CA ILE A 132 -36.05 -2.19 24.61
C ILE A 132 -37.28 -1.37 25.01
N ALA A 133 -37.25 -0.04 24.85
CA ALA A 133 -38.37 0.82 25.20
C ALA A 133 -39.65 0.47 24.41
N TYR A 134 -39.51 0.09 23.14
CA TYR A 134 -40.63 -0.41 22.35
C TYR A 134 -41.16 -1.75 22.88
N ALA A 135 -40.27 -2.72 23.15
CA ALA A 135 -40.65 -4.03 23.66
C ALA A 135 -41.35 -3.95 25.03
N THR A 136 -40.83 -3.12 25.95
CA THR A 136 -41.46 -2.90 27.26
C THR A 136 -42.86 -2.32 27.10
N ARG A 137 -43.05 -1.34 26.22
CA ARG A 137 -44.36 -0.75 25.94
C ARG A 137 -45.33 -1.74 25.31
N ASP A 138 -44.88 -2.58 24.39
CA ASP A 138 -45.72 -3.62 23.75
C ASP A 138 -46.18 -4.66 24.78
N ILE A 139 -45.29 -5.05 25.71
CA ILE A 139 -45.63 -5.96 26.83
C ILE A 139 -46.68 -5.32 27.74
N GLU A 140 -46.46 -4.08 28.20
CA GLU A 140 -47.42 -3.34 29.03
C GLU A 140 -48.79 -3.20 28.34
N GLN A 141 -48.81 -2.90 27.04
CA GLN A 141 -50.07 -2.80 26.29
C GLN A 141 -50.80 -4.14 26.21
N ARG A 142 -50.09 -5.24 25.96
CA ARG A 142 -50.68 -6.59 25.90
C ARG A 142 -51.21 -7.07 27.26
N GLU A 143 -50.57 -6.70 28.37
CA GLU A 143 -51.06 -6.98 29.71
C GLU A 143 -52.36 -6.22 30.03
N VAL A 144 -52.50 -4.98 29.54
CA VAL A 144 -53.69 -4.15 29.76
C VAL A 144 -54.86 -4.52 28.84
N THR A 145 -54.59 -4.92 27.59
CA THR A 145 -55.65 -5.17 26.59
C THR A 145 -56.00 -6.65 26.36
N GLY A 146 -55.24 -7.58 26.93
CA GLY A 146 -55.41 -9.02 26.69
C GLY A 146 -54.84 -9.49 25.35
N PRO A 147 -54.78 -10.80 25.07
CA PRO A 147 -54.19 -11.32 23.84
C PRO A 147 -55.07 -10.99 22.63
N THR A 148 -54.71 -9.94 21.90
CA THR A 148 -55.34 -9.57 20.63
C THR A 148 -54.98 -10.60 19.57
N ILE A 149 -55.97 -11.32 19.04
CA ILE A 149 -55.80 -12.18 17.86
C ILE A 149 -55.66 -11.24 16.66
N GLU A 150 -54.43 -10.94 16.26
CA GLU A 150 -54.12 -10.07 15.12
C GLU A 150 -54.54 -10.77 13.81
N GLY A 151 -55.74 -10.47 13.34
CA GLY A 151 -56.13 -10.74 11.95
C GLY A 151 -55.44 -9.76 11.02
N GLU A 152 -54.63 -10.27 10.10
CA GLU A 152 -54.06 -9.68 8.87
C GLU A 152 -54.31 -8.16 8.63
N GLN A 153 -53.89 -7.31 9.56
CA GLN A 153 -53.84 -5.87 9.37
C GLN A 153 -52.40 -5.48 9.12
N VAL A 154 -52.19 -4.65 8.09
CA VAL A 154 -50.90 -4.05 7.76
C VAL A 154 -50.41 -3.29 9.00
N ARG A 155 -49.48 -3.90 9.74
CA ARG A 155 -48.98 -3.35 11.00
C ARG A 155 -48.26 -2.04 10.71
N SER A 156 -48.85 -0.93 11.13
CA SER A 156 -48.22 0.38 11.04
C SER A 156 -46.99 0.42 11.96
N LEU A 157 -45.82 0.72 11.39
CA LEU A 157 -44.56 0.79 12.11
C LEU A 157 -44.61 1.85 13.20
N HIS A 158 -44.22 1.47 14.42
CA HIS A 158 -44.20 2.39 15.55
C HIS A 158 -43.01 3.37 15.41
N PRO A 159 -43.13 4.67 15.78
CA PRO A 159 -42.04 5.64 15.65
C PRO A 159 -40.72 5.23 16.34
N LEU A 160 -40.80 4.52 17.47
CA LEU A 160 -39.62 3.98 18.17
C LEU A 160 -38.93 2.86 17.38
N GLU A 161 -39.69 2.03 16.66
CA GLU A 161 -39.17 0.98 15.80
C GLU A 161 -38.47 1.56 14.58
N ILE A 162 -39.05 2.60 13.97
CA ILE A 162 -38.41 3.39 12.90
C ILE A 162 -37.12 4.03 13.40
N GLY A 163 -37.13 4.65 14.58
CA GLY A 163 -35.93 5.23 15.20
C GLY A 163 -34.84 4.19 15.45
N GLY A 164 -35.22 3.00 15.94
CA GLY A 164 -34.31 1.87 16.13
C GLY A 164 -33.66 1.40 14.82
N LEU A 165 -34.46 1.26 13.74
CA LEU A 165 -33.97 0.87 12.42
C LEU A 165 -32.99 1.91 11.84
N VAL A 166 -33.26 3.21 12.01
CA VAL A 166 -32.35 4.29 11.59
C VAL A 166 -31.03 4.20 12.37
N CYS A 167 -31.08 3.94 13.68
CA CYS A 167 -29.88 3.76 14.49
C CYS A 167 -29.04 2.54 14.04
N ILE A 168 -29.70 1.42 13.69
CA ILE A 168 -29.02 0.24 13.12
C ILE A 168 -28.36 0.57 11.78
N ALA A 169 -29.01 1.33 10.91
CA ALA A 169 -28.43 1.75 9.64
C ALA A 169 -27.18 2.62 9.84
N ILE A 170 -27.24 3.61 10.74
CA ILE A 170 -26.09 4.46 11.09
C ILE A 170 -24.95 3.64 11.70
N ALA A 171 -25.28 2.71 12.59
CA ALA A 171 -24.29 1.82 13.18
C ALA A 171 -23.61 0.93 12.14
N SER A 172 -24.40 0.37 11.22
CA SER A 172 -23.89 -0.47 10.13
C SER A 172 -22.93 0.30 9.24
N TRP A 173 -23.25 1.57 8.93
CA TRP A 173 -22.37 2.45 8.18
C TRP A 173 -21.06 2.72 8.92
N GLY A 174 -21.11 3.08 10.21
CA GLY A 174 -19.91 3.35 11.01
C GLY A 174 -19.00 2.15 11.21
N ILE A 175 -19.59 0.97 11.42
CA ILE A 175 -18.83 -0.28 11.52
C ILE A 175 -18.23 -0.64 10.17
N ALA A 176 -18.95 -0.45 9.05
CA ALA A 176 -18.43 -0.72 7.72
C ALA A 176 -17.24 0.19 7.37
N GLU A 177 -17.34 1.50 7.61
CA GLU A 177 -16.22 2.43 7.43
C GLU A 177 -15.02 2.05 8.31
N ALA A 178 -15.26 1.74 9.59
CA ALA A 178 -14.21 1.32 10.51
C ALA A 178 -13.52 0.03 10.01
N ILE A 179 -14.26 -0.94 9.46
CA ILE A 179 -13.71 -2.17 8.88
C ILE A 179 -12.90 -1.88 7.61
N ILE A 180 -13.33 -0.96 6.76
CA ILE A 180 -12.60 -0.58 5.54
C ILE A 180 -11.28 0.10 5.92
N ILE A 181 -11.32 1.06 6.84
CA ILE A 181 -10.12 1.74 7.35
C ILE A 181 -9.18 0.72 8.01
N ALA A 182 -9.73 -0.15 8.87
CA ALA A 182 -8.98 -1.21 9.51
C ALA A 182 -8.36 -2.15 8.47
N LYS A 183 -9.05 -2.57 7.41
CA LYS A 183 -8.47 -3.43 6.37
C LYS A 183 -7.35 -2.75 5.59
N ASN A 184 -7.53 -1.49 5.24
CA ASN A 184 -6.55 -0.74 4.44
C ASN A 184 -5.28 -0.44 5.26
N HIS A 185 -5.41 -0.21 6.57
CA HIS A 185 -4.25 -0.01 7.44
C HIS A 185 -3.68 -1.29 8.05
N TRP A 186 -4.52 -2.29 8.36
CA TRP A 186 -4.11 -3.58 8.94
C TRP A 186 -3.69 -4.62 7.90
N ALA A 187 -3.69 -4.32 6.61
CA ALA A 187 -2.85 -5.05 5.65
C ALA A 187 -1.36 -4.98 6.07
N ASP A 188 -0.94 -3.91 6.75
CA ASP A 188 0.37 -3.84 7.42
C ASP A 188 0.38 -4.53 8.79
N PHE A 189 -0.75 -4.96 9.36
CA PHE A 189 -0.75 -5.79 10.57
C PHE A 189 -0.21 -7.19 10.30
N ASP A 190 -0.24 -7.66 9.06
CA ASP A 190 0.49 -8.86 8.65
C ASP A 190 2.01 -8.60 8.62
N ARG A 191 2.46 -7.39 8.26
CA ARG A 191 3.86 -6.97 8.42
C ARG A 191 4.25 -6.79 9.88
N VAL A 192 3.40 -6.20 10.72
CA VAL A 192 3.62 -6.07 12.17
C VAL A 192 3.61 -7.46 12.82
N LYS A 193 2.70 -8.35 12.44
CA LYS A 193 2.69 -9.75 12.89
C LYS A 193 3.94 -10.49 12.43
N GLU A 194 4.44 -10.29 11.20
CA GLU A 194 5.72 -10.84 10.73
C GLU A 194 6.93 -10.26 11.47
N ALA A 195 6.87 -8.98 11.88
CA ALA A 195 7.90 -8.30 12.66
C ALA A 195 7.98 -8.77 14.13
N VAL A 196 6.90 -9.33 14.69
CA VAL A 196 6.91 -9.92 16.05
C VAL A 196 7.61 -11.29 16.00
N PRO A 197 8.78 -11.48 16.64
CA PRO A 197 9.69 -12.60 16.38
C PRO A 197 9.14 -14.00 16.72
N VAL A 198 8.15 -14.09 17.62
CA VAL A 198 7.57 -15.36 18.08
C VAL A 198 6.28 -15.71 17.34
N VAL A 199 5.37 -14.73 17.17
CA VAL A 199 4.07 -14.95 16.51
C VAL A 199 4.22 -14.92 14.98
N GLY A 200 5.11 -14.10 14.44
CA GLY A 200 5.33 -13.94 13.00
C GLY A 200 5.89 -15.17 12.31
N LYS A 201 6.82 -15.89 12.95
CA LYS A 201 7.37 -17.14 12.38
C LYS A 201 6.31 -18.24 12.25
N ALA A 202 5.44 -18.38 13.26
CA ALA A 202 4.36 -19.35 13.23
C ALA A 202 3.28 -18.99 12.20
N TRP A 203 2.97 -17.69 12.11
CA TRP A 203 1.96 -17.18 11.19
C TRP A 203 2.42 -17.20 9.73
N ALA A 204 3.63 -16.71 9.42
CA ALA A 204 4.25 -16.77 8.09
C ALA A 204 4.36 -18.20 7.55
N ARG A 205 4.66 -19.18 8.43
CA ARG A 205 4.61 -20.61 8.07
C ARG A 205 3.20 -21.07 7.67
N ARG A 206 2.16 -20.62 8.39
CA ARG A 206 0.75 -20.92 8.08
C ARG A 206 0.32 -20.27 6.76
N THR A 207 0.70 -19.02 6.51
CA THR A 207 0.34 -18.27 5.30
C THR A 207 1.01 -18.86 4.07
N ARG A 208 2.30 -19.20 4.15
CA ARG A 208 3.03 -19.91 3.08
C ARG A 208 2.44 -21.29 2.78
N ARG A 209 2.01 -22.01 3.81
CA ARG A 209 1.36 -23.32 3.65
C ARG A 209 0.01 -23.19 2.93
N LYS A 210 -0.85 -22.26 3.35
CA LYS A 210 -2.14 -21.99 2.66
C LYS A 210 -1.96 -21.57 1.19
N ARG A 211 -0.92 -20.79 0.90
CA ARG A 211 -0.62 -20.36 -0.48
C ARG A 211 -0.23 -21.55 -1.36
N ARG A 212 0.64 -22.44 -0.86
CA ARG A 212 1.01 -23.69 -1.57
C ARG A 212 -0.17 -24.63 -1.76
N GLU A 213 -1.06 -24.73 -0.78
CA GLU A 213 -2.29 -25.54 -0.89
C GLU A 213 -3.24 -24.96 -1.96
N ARG A 214 -3.39 -23.64 -2.05
CA ARG A 214 -4.15 -22.98 -3.12
C ARG A 214 -3.51 -23.17 -4.49
N GLU A 215 -2.19 -23.03 -4.61
CA GLU A 215 -1.46 -23.23 -5.86
C GLU A 215 -1.61 -24.67 -6.37
N LYS A 216 -1.57 -25.66 -5.47
CA LYS A 216 -1.86 -27.07 -5.80
C LYS A 216 -3.31 -27.29 -6.24
N GLN A 217 -4.29 -26.71 -5.53
CA GLN A 217 -5.70 -26.84 -5.91
C GLN A 217 -6.02 -26.18 -7.26
N VAL A 218 -5.33 -25.08 -7.59
CA VAL A 218 -5.47 -24.44 -8.91
C VAL A 218 -4.82 -25.28 -10.00
N ALA A 219 -3.66 -25.89 -9.72
CA ALA A 219 -3.01 -26.82 -10.66
C ALA A 219 -3.84 -28.10 -10.90
N GLU A 220 -4.49 -28.65 -9.86
CA GLU A 220 -5.34 -29.85 -9.96
C GLU A 220 -6.70 -29.58 -10.61
N LYS A 221 -7.20 -28.34 -10.60
CA LYS A 221 -8.44 -27.95 -11.28
C LYS A 221 -8.23 -27.44 -12.71
N GLY A 222 -6.98 -27.13 -13.08
CA GLY A 222 -6.59 -26.64 -14.39
C GLY A 222 -5.92 -27.69 -15.30
N ALA A 223 -5.79 -28.93 -14.82
CA ALA A 223 -5.35 -30.11 -15.56
C ALA A 223 -6.54 -31.06 -15.76
#